data_AF-A0AAW6KMD1-F1
#
_entry.id   AF-A0AAW6KMD1-F1
#
_cell.length_a   1.000
_cell.length_b   1.000
_cell.length_c   1.000
_cell.angle_alpha   90.00
_cell.angle_beta   90.00
_cell.angle_gamma   90.00
#
_symmetry.space_group_name_H-M   'P 1'
#
loop_
_entity.id
_entity.type
_entity.pdbx_description
1 polymer ?
#
loop_
_entity_poly.entity_id
_entity_poly.type
_entity_poly.pdbx_seq_one_letter_code
_entity_poly.pdbx_strand_id
1 'polypeptide(L)'
;VSTIGSSDNHKKVLENPDMISQTVLSKGLDSGTAFEILSIDIADVDIGKNIGAILQTDQAEADKNIAQAKAEERRAMAVAQEQEMRARVEEMRAKVVEAEAEVPLAMSEALRSGKIG
;
A
#
# COMPACT_ATOMS: atom_id res chain seq x y z
N VAL A 1 28.02 -6.05 -38.44
CA VAL A 1 28.52 -6.94 -37.37
C VAL A 1 28.75 -6.07 -36.14
N SER A 2 27.79 -6.03 -35.21
CA SER A 2 27.94 -5.34 -33.92
C SER A 2 28.05 -6.44 -32.87
N THR A 3 29.27 -6.87 -32.59
CA THR A 3 29.55 -7.88 -31.56
C THR A 3 30.38 -7.21 -30.48
N ILE A 4 29.84 -6.15 -29.89
CA ILE A 4 30.42 -5.47 -28.73
C ILE A 4 29.95 -6.27 -27.50
N GLY A 5 30.85 -6.50 -26.54
CA GLY A 5 30.66 -7.45 -25.43
C GLY A 5 29.26 -7.44 -24.81
N SER A 6 28.63 -8.61 -24.75
CA SER A 6 27.36 -8.83 -24.04
C SER A 6 27.64 -9.40 -22.65
N SER A 7 26.90 -8.95 -21.65
CA SER A 7 26.93 -9.51 -20.30
C SER A 7 25.52 -9.92 -19.89
N ASP A 8 25.38 -11.07 -19.22
CA ASP A 8 24.09 -11.59 -18.75
C ASP A 8 23.45 -10.69 -17.70
N ASN A 9 24.25 -9.90 -16.99
CA ASN A 9 23.76 -9.00 -15.95
C ASN A 9 24.53 -7.68 -15.98
N HIS A 10 23.78 -6.57 -16.13
CA HIS A 10 24.34 -5.22 -16.07
C HIS A 10 25.09 -4.94 -14.76
N LYS A 11 24.71 -5.58 -13.63
CA LYS A 11 25.47 -5.46 -12.37
C LYS A 11 26.92 -5.92 -12.49
N LYS A 12 27.18 -7.03 -13.19
CA LYS A 12 28.54 -7.54 -13.38
C LYS A 12 29.42 -6.58 -14.16
N VAL A 13 28.82 -5.85 -15.09
CA VAL A 13 29.50 -4.80 -15.88
C VAL A 13 29.72 -3.55 -15.02
N LEU A 14 28.77 -3.17 -14.19
CA LEU A 14 28.90 -2.02 -13.30
C LEU A 14 29.93 -2.24 -12.18
N GLU A 15 30.05 -3.47 -11.68
CA GLU A 15 31.03 -3.82 -10.64
C GLU A 15 32.46 -3.87 -11.20
N ASN A 16 32.64 -4.29 -12.45
CA ASN A 16 33.93 -4.37 -13.13
C ASN A 16 33.79 -4.10 -14.64
N PRO A 17 33.81 -2.82 -15.06
CA PRO A 17 33.56 -2.44 -16.46
C PRO A 17 34.66 -2.93 -17.42
N ASP A 18 35.88 -3.14 -16.91
CA ASP A 18 37.01 -3.71 -17.66
C ASP A 18 36.76 -5.12 -18.21
N MET A 19 35.80 -5.87 -17.65
CA MET A 19 35.43 -7.18 -18.18
C MET A 19 34.91 -7.12 -19.62
N ILE A 20 34.24 -6.03 -20.01
CA ILE A 20 33.80 -5.83 -21.40
C ILE A 20 35.02 -5.64 -22.30
N SER A 21 36.00 -4.85 -21.87
CA SER A 21 37.24 -4.62 -22.63
C SER A 21 38.00 -5.92 -22.87
N GLN A 22 38.13 -6.80 -21.86
CA GLN A 22 38.76 -8.12 -22.02
C GLN A 22 37.96 -9.04 -22.95
N THR A 23 36.63 -9.03 -22.84
CA THR A 23 35.78 -9.85 -23.71
C THR A 23 35.89 -9.41 -25.17
N VAL A 24 36.02 -8.11 -25.43
CA VAL A 24 36.22 -7.56 -26.77
C VAL A 24 37.62 -7.88 -27.32
N LEU A 25 38.67 -7.80 -26.51
CA LEU A 25 40.02 -8.26 -26.86
C LEU A 25 40.02 -9.76 -27.23
N SER A 26 39.37 -10.60 -26.42
CA SER A 26 39.30 -12.05 -26.67
C SER A 26 38.56 -12.44 -27.95
N LYS A 27 37.67 -11.57 -28.46
CA LYS A 27 36.93 -11.81 -29.69
C LYS A 27 37.74 -11.47 -30.95
N GLY A 28 38.99 -11.03 -30.80
CA GLY A 28 39.93 -10.86 -31.91
C GLY A 28 39.56 -9.69 -32.81
N LEU A 29 39.34 -8.51 -32.24
CA LEU A 29 39.06 -7.29 -33.01
C LEU A 29 40.24 -6.90 -33.92
N ASP A 30 41.45 -7.33 -33.55
CA ASP A 30 42.70 -7.20 -34.28
C ASP A 30 42.90 -8.29 -35.35
N SER A 31 42.09 -9.36 -35.35
CA SER A 31 42.25 -10.48 -36.29
C SER A 31 41.97 -10.00 -37.72
N GLY A 32 43.03 -9.94 -38.52
CA GLY A 32 42.99 -9.50 -39.92
C GLY A 32 43.50 -8.08 -40.16
N THR A 33 44.05 -7.41 -39.14
CA THR A 33 44.70 -6.10 -39.29
C THR A 33 46.19 -6.18 -38.96
N ALA A 34 47.01 -5.30 -39.52
CA ALA A 34 48.45 -5.22 -39.21
C ALA A 34 48.75 -4.37 -37.95
N PHE A 35 47.73 -4.14 -37.12
CA PHE A 35 47.80 -3.25 -35.96
C PHE A 35 47.56 -4.04 -34.68
N GLU A 36 48.29 -3.68 -33.62
CA GLU A 36 48.13 -4.23 -32.27
C GLU A 36 47.31 -3.25 -31.41
N ILE A 37 46.34 -3.78 -30.67
CA ILE A 37 45.52 -2.97 -29.74
C ILE A 37 46.30 -2.81 -28.44
N LEU A 38 46.76 -1.59 -28.15
CA LEU A 38 47.53 -1.29 -26.93
C LEU A 38 46.64 -1.13 -25.69
N SER A 39 45.52 -0.43 -25.83
CA SER A 39 44.53 -0.19 -24.76
C SER A 39 43.13 -0.03 -25.33
N ILE A 40 42.13 -0.35 -24.51
CA ILE A 40 40.72 -0.07 -24.77
C ILE A 40 40.21 0.74 -23.59
N ASP A 41 39.86 1.99 -23.86
CA ASP A 41 39.32 2.90 -22.85
C ASP A 41 37.80 2.99 -22.97
N ILE A 42 37.12 3.11 -21.83
CA ILE A 42 35.68 3.30 -21.77
C ILE A 42 35.40 4.81 -21.75
N ALA A 43 34.80 5.32 -22.82
CA ALA A 43 34.54 6.75 -22.95
C ALA A 43 33.33 7.22 -22.12
N ASP A 44 32.27 6.42 -22.07
CA ASP A 44 31.03 6.75 -21.36
C ASP A 44 30.22 5.49 -21.01
N VAL A 45 29.45 5.55 -19.92
CA VAL A 45 28.57 4.47 -19.46
C VAL A 45 27.21 5.04 -19.08
N ASP A 46 26.24 4.88 -19.97
CA ASP A 46 24.85 5.26 -19.71
C ASP A 46 24.07 4.15 -18.98
N ILE A 47 23.56 4.47 -17.79
CA ILE A 47 22.69 3.58 -17.03
C ILE A 47 21.24 4.03 -17.21
N GLY A 48 20.40 3.15 -17.75
CA GLY A 48 18.96 3.39 -17.87
C GLY A 48 18.24 3.44 -16.52
N LYS A 49 16.94 3.75 -16.55
CA LYS A 49 16.11 3.76 -15.33
C LYS A 49 16.01 2.36 -14.74
N ASN A 50 16.15 2.27 -13.41
CA ASN A 50 15.93 1.02 -12.68
C ASN A 50 14.42 0.78 -12.48
N ILE A 51 13.78 0.20 -13.50
CA ILE A 51 12.34 -0.07 -13.53
C ILE A 51 11.91 -0.93 -12.33
N GLY A 52 12.74 -1.88 -11.90
CA GLY A 52 12.44 -2.75 -10.76
C GLY A 52 12.31 -1.99 -9.44
N ALA A 53 13.21 -1.04 -9.16
CA ALA A 53 13.14 -0.21 -7.96
C ALA A 53 11.93 0.74 -7.98
N ILE A 54 11.59 1.27 -9.15
CA ILE A 54 10.41 2.12 -9.35
C ILE A 54 9.14 1.31 -9.09
N LEU A 55 8.98 0.15 -9.72
CA LEU A 55 7.83 -0.73 -9.51
C LEU A 55 7.68 -1.16 -8.05
N GLN A 56 8.79 -1.46 -7.35
CA GLN A 56 8.75 -1.78 -5.93
C GLN A 56 8.27 -0.61 -5.07
N THR A 57 8.69 0.60 -5.41
CA THR A 57 8.27 1.82 -4.72
C THR A 57 6.78 2.08 -4.95
N ASP A 58 6.33 2.01 -6.21
CA ASP A 58 4.94 2.22 -6.60
C ASP A 58 4.03 1.17 -5.95
N GLN A 59 4.48 -0.09 -5.87
CA GLN A 59 3.74 -1.16 -5.21
C GLN A 59 3.61 -0.91 -3.70
N ALA A 60 4.69 -0.47 -3.03
CA ALA A 60 4.65 -0.11 -1.62
C ALA A 60 3.74 1.10 -1.34
N GLU A 61 3.70 2.07 -2.25
CA GLU A 61 2.83 3.23 -2.14
C GLU A 61 1.35 2.85 -2.33
N ALA A 62 1.06 1.97 -3.28
CA ALA A 62 -0.29 1.41 -3.45
C ALA A 62 -0.74 0.64 -2.21
N ASP A 63 0.12 -0.23 -1.65
CA ASP A 63 -0.18 -0.99 -0.43
C ASP A 63 -0.43 -0.07 0.76
N LYS A 64 0.36 1.00 0.90
CA LYS A 64 0.17 2.03 1.93
C LYS A 64 -1.19 2.71 1.78
N ASN A 65 -1.58 3.09 0.57
CA ASN A 65 -2.86 3.75 0.31
C ASN A 65 -4.05 2.83 0.62
N ILE A 66 -3.96 1.55 0.24
CA ILE A 66 -4.99 0.55 0.57
C ILE A 66 -5.11 0.39 2.09
N ALA A 67 -3.98 0.31 2.80
CA ALA A 67 -3.98 0.19 4.26
C ALA A 67 -4.58 1.41 4.95
N GLN A 68 -4.26 2.62 4.47
CA GLN A 68 -4.84 3.87 4.98
C GLN A 68 -6.35 3.94 4.75
N ALA A 69 -6.82 3.63 3.54
CA ALA A 69 -8.24 3.62 3.20
C ALA A 69 -9.03 2.64 4.11
N LYS A 70 -8.50 1.44 4.33
CA LYS A 70 -9.12 0.43 5.21
C LYS A 70 -9.16 0.86 6.68
N ALA A 71 -8.14 1.58 7.14
CA ALA A 71 -8.12 2.14 8.49
C ALA A 71 -9.17 3.26 8.67
N GLU A 72 -9.35 4.08 7.64
CA GLU A 72 -10.34 5.15 7.61
C GLU A 72 -11.78 4.61 7.53
N GLU A 73 -12.01 3.58 6.71
CA GLU A 73 -13.28 2.86 6.62
C GLU A 73 -13.71 2.31 7.99
N ARG A 74 -12.78 1.69 8.73
CA ARG A 74 -13.02 1.20 10.09
C ARG A 74 -13.37 2.32 11.06
N ARG A 75 -12.69 3.47 10.98
CA ARG A 75 -13.01 4.63 11.82
C ARG A 75 -14.41 5.16 11.52
N ALA A 76 -14.76 5.31 10.24
CA ALA A 76 -16.08 5.78 9.84
C ALA A 76 -17.18 4.83 10.32
N MET A 77 -16.99 3.52 10.18
CA MET A 77 -17.93 2.51 10.70
C MET A 77 -18.07 2.57 12.23
N ALA A 78 -16.97 2.75 12.97
CA ALA A 78 -17.03 2.86 14.43
C ALA A 78 -17.83 4.09 14.87
N VAL A 79 -17.63 5.23 14.22
CA VAL A 79 -18.41 6.45 14.50
C VAL A 79 -19.89 6.24 14.17
N ALA A 80 -20.20 5.64 13.02
CA ALA A 80 -21.59 5.34 12.65
C ALA A 80 -22.26 4.41 13.68
N GLN A 81 -21.57 3.37 14.14
CA GLN A 81 -22.07 2.46 15.16
C GLN A 81 -22.27 3.16 16.51
N GLU A 82 -21.37 4.07 16.89
CA GLU A 82 -21.55 4.88 18.11
C GLU A 82 -22.81 5.76 18.03
N GLN A 83 -23.05 6.39 16.88
CA GLN A 83 -24.26 7.19 16.65
C GLN A 83 -25.53 6.34 16.69
N GLU A 84 -25.51 5.16 16.06
CA GLU A 84 -26.64 4.22 16.10
C GLU A 84 -26.94 3.77 17.53
N MET A 85 -25.89 3.47 18.32
CA MET A 85 -26.06 3.09 19.72
C MET A 85 -26.60 4.24 20.57
N ARG A 86 -26.14 5.48 20.35
CA ARG A 86 -26.69 6.66 21.03
C ARG A 86 -28.18 6.83 20.74
N ALA A 87 -28.58 6.75 19.47
CA ALA A 87 -29.99 6.82 19.08
C ALA A 87 -30.82 5.69 19.72
N ARG A 88 -30.30 4.45 19.76
CA ARG A 88 -30.97 3.33 20.41
C ARG A 88 -31.13 3.54 21.92
N VAL A 89 -30.14 4.12 22.60
CA VAL A 89 -30.24 4.44 24.03
C VAL A 89 -31.31 5.50 24.28
N GLU A 90 -31.40 6.51 23.42
CA GLU A 90 -32.46 7.54 23.51
C GLU A 90 -33.85 6.94 23.28
N GLU A 91 -34.02 6.09 22.27
CA GLU A 91 -35.29 5.39 22.01
C GLU A 91 -35.71 4.52 23.21
N MET A 92 -34.76 3.76 23.77
CA MET A 92 -35.03 2.91 24.93
C MET A 92 -35.37 3.73 26.18
N ARG A 93 -34.71 4.88 26.39
CA ARG A 93 -35.06 5.81 27.48
C ARG A 93 -36.47 6.35 27.32
N ALA A 94 -36.87 6.73 26.10
CA ALA A 94 -38.23 7.18 25.84
C ALA A 94 -39.28 6.11 26.21
N LYS A 95 -39.02 4.84 25.84
CA LYS A 95 -39.89 3.70 26.22
C LYS A 95 -39.97 3.48 27.73
N VAL A 96 -38.87 3.64 28.45
CA VAL A 96 -38.86 3.53 29.92
C VAL A 96 -39.72 4.64 30.54
N VAL A 97 -39.58 5.88 30.08
CA VAL A 97 -40.39 7.00 30.58
C VAL A 97 -41.87 6.81 30.27
N GLU A 98 -42.22 6.28 29.10
CA GLU A 98 -43.60 5.94 28.73
C GLU A 98 -44.18 4.88 29.68
N ALA A 99 -43.45 3.79 29.94
CA ALA A 99 -43.86 2.75 30.87
C ALA A 99 -43.96 3.25 32.32
N GLU A 100 -43.06 4.12 32.75
CA GLU A 100 -43.12 4.75 34.08
C GLU A 100 -44.33 5.67 34.23
N ALA A 101 -44.76 6.36 33.17
CA ALA A 101 -45.94 7.21 33.17
C ALA A 101 -47.26 6.42 33.27
N GLU A 102 -47.28 5.15 32.82
CA GLU A 102 -48.44 4.27 32.99
C GLU A 102 -48.69 3.91 34.45
N VAL A 103 -47.67 3.87 35.31
CA VAL A 103 -47.80 3.47 36.72
C VAL A 103 -48.67 4.45 37.53
N PRO A 104 -48.43 5.77 37.54
CA PRO A 104 -49.31 6.74 38.19
C PRO A 104 -50.73 6.75 37.61
N LEU A 105 -50.88 6.54 36.30
CA LEU A 105 -52.18 6.52 35.65
C LEU A 105 -52.99 5.30 36.12
N ALA A 106 -52.38 4.11 36.08
CA ALA A 106 -52.98 2.86 36.56
C ALA A 106 -53.28 2.92 38.07
N MET A 107 -52.40 3.53 38.88
CA MET A 107 -52.65 3.76 40.31
C MET A 107 -53.84 4.72 40.54
N SER A 108 -53.92 5.81 39.78
CA SER A 108 -55.02 6.77 39.87
C SER A 108 -56.36 6.13 39.48
N GLU A 109 -56.35 5.26 38.47
CA GLU A 109 -57.52 4.52 38.01
C GLU A 109 -57.94 3.43 39.01
N ALA A 110 -57.00 2.73 39.63
CA ALA A 110 -57.25 1.77 40.70
C ALA A 110 -57.84 2.42 41.96
N LEU A 111 -57.36 3.61 42.32
CA LEU A 111 -57.94 4.45 43.40
C LEU A 111 -59.36 4.90 43.06
N ARG A 112 -59.61 5.38 41.84
CA ARG A 112 -60.94 5.84 41.40
C ARG A 112 -61.97 4.72 41.29
N SER A 113 -61.54 3.53 40.85
CA SER A 113 -62.40 2.36 40.69
C SER A 113 -62.63 1.57 41.99
N GLY A 114 -62.08 2.02 43.12
CA GLY A 114 -62.28 1.40 44.43
C GLY A 114 -61.64 0.01 44.58
N LYS A 115 -60.67 -0.33 43.71
CA LYS A 115 -59.98 -1.63 43.71
C LYS A 115 -58.76 -1.68 44.64
N ILE A 116 -58.44 -0.56 45.29
CA ILE A 116 -57.42 -0.47 46.33
C ILE A 116 -58.16 -0.34 47.67
N GLY A 117 -58.24 -1.46 48.39
CA GLY A 117 -58.89 -1.64 49.68
C GLY A 117 -58.62 -3.05 50.18
#